data_AF-A0A933IGT4-F1
#
_entry.id   AF-A0A933IGT4-F1
#
_cell.length_a   1.000
_cell.length_b   1.000
_cell.length_c   1.000
_cell.angle_alpha   90.00
_cell.angle_beta   90.00
_cell.angle_gamma   90.00
#
_symmetry.space_group_name_H-M   'P 1'
#
loop_
_entity.id
_entity.type
_entity.pdbx_description
1 polymer ?
#
loop_
_entity_poly.entity_id
_entity_poly.type
_entity_poly.pdbx_seq_one_letter_code
_entity_poly.pdbx_strand_id
1 'polypeptide(L)' 'AGERILNTKLPINVDGAIAALLCELQIPAPLGNAFFYMARLPGLIANVYEERTRMRPMRRIHPTDFEYDGPALEEA' A
#
# COMPACT_ATOMS: atom_id res chain seq x y z
N ALA A 1 -8.24 -22.67 5.24
CA ALA A 1 -7.03 -23.49 5.00
C ALA A 1 -5.82 -22.93 5.77
N GLY A 2 -5.45 -21.66 5.58
CA GLY A 2 -4.30 -21.05 6.29
C GLY A 2 -4.40 -21.03 7.81
N GLU A 3 -5.56 -20.71 8.40
CA GLU A 3 -5.73 -20.68 9.87
C GLU A 3 -5.48 -22.04 10.53
N ARG A 4 -5.88 -23.12 9.85
CA ARG A 4 -5.64 -24.50 10.31
C ARG A 4 -4.17 -24.88 10.31
N ILE A 5 -3.35 -24.23 9.48
CA ILE A 5 -1.90 -24.51 9.34
C ILE A 5 -1.11 -23.64 10.32
N LEU A 6 -1.51 -22.38 10.48
CA LEU A 6 -0.77 -21.39 11.26
C LEU A 6 -1.28 -21.23 12.70
N ASN A 7 -2.34 -21.96 13.09
CA ASN A 7 -2.98 -21.90 14.40
C ASN A 7 -3.27 -20.46 14.89
N THR A 8 -3.59 -19.58 13.93
CA THR A 8 -3.91 -18.17 14.18
C THR A 8 -5.07 -17.75 13.30
N LYS A 9 -5.79 -16.70 13.72
CA LYS A 9 -6.84 -16.12 12.89
C LYS A 9 -6.21 -15.35 11.72
N LEU A 10 -6.69 -15.61 10.51
CA LEU A 10 -6.25 -15.00 9.26
C LEU A 10 -7.48 -14.44 8.55
N PRO A 11 -7.96 -13.26 8.99
CA PRO A 11 -9.09 -12.61 8.32
C PRO A 11 -8.71 -12.29 6.87
N ILE A 12 -9.71 -12.36 5.99
CA ILE A 12 -9.54 -11.94 4.60
C ILE A 12 -9.27 -10.43 4.56
N ASN A 13 -8.26 -10.02 3.79
CA ASN A 13 -7.99 -8.60 3.55
C ASN A 13 -8.97 -8.03 2.51
N VAL A 14 -8.92 -6.71 2.31
CA VAL A 14 -9.80 -6.03 1.34
C VAL A 14 -9.58 -6.52 -0.09
N ASP A 15 -8.33 -6.83 -0.47
CA ASP A 15 -8.01 -7.29 -1.82
C ASP A 15 -8.64 -8.65 -2.10
N GLY A 16 -8.57 -9.59 -1.14
CA GLY A 16 -9.20 -10.90 -1.22
C GLY A 16 -10.72 -10.81 -1.24
N ALA A 17 -11.30 -9.90 -0.45
CA ALA A 17 -12.75 -9.69 -0.44
C ALA A 17 -13.26 -9.14 -1.79
N ILE A 18 -12.55 -8.14 -2.36
CA ILE A 18 -12.88 -7.58 -3.69
C ILE A 18 -12.69 -8.64 -4.77
N ALA A 19 -11.58 -9.39 -4.74
CA ALA A 19 -11.31 -10.44 -5.72
C ALA A 19 -12.40 -11.51 -5.72
N ALA A 20 -12.83 -11.97 -4.53
CA ALA A 20 -13.92 -12.93 -4.41
C ALA A 20 -15.22 -12.42 -5.06
N LEU A 21 -15.57 -11.15 -4.83
CA LEU A 21 -16.75 -10.51 -5.44
C LEU A 21 -16.62 -10.38 -6.96
N LEU A 22 -15.46 -9.96 -7.48
CA LEU A 22 -15.26 -9.82 -8.93
C LEU A 22 -15.29 -11.17 -9.66
N CYS A 23 -14.80 -12.23 -9.02
CA CYS A 23 -14.94 -13.60 -9.53
C CYS A 23 -16.41 -14.04 -9.60
N GLU A 24 -17.20 -13.74 -8.57
CA GLU A 24 -18.65 -14.03 -8.55
C GLU A 24 -19.40 -13.28 -9.66
N LEU A 25 -18.98 -12.05 -9.95
CA LEU A 25 -19.49 -11.22 -11.05
C LEU A 25 -18.97 -11.64 -12.44
N GLN A 26 -18.19 -12.73 -12.53
CA GLN A 26 -17.59 -13.25 -13.76
C GLN A 26 -16.70 -12.23 -14.50
N ILE A 27 -16.08 -11.32 -13.75
CA ILE A 27 -15.11 -10.38 -14.32
C ILE A 27 -13.82 -11.13 -14.64
N PRO A 28 -13.24 -10.97 -15.85
CA PRO A 28 -11.95 -11.57 -16.18
C PRO A 28 -10.85 -11.15 -15.20
N ALA A 29 -10.09 -12.11 -14.68
CA ALA A 29 -9.01 -11.87 -13.72
C ALA A 29 -7.99 -10.79 -14.15
N PRO A 30 -7.61 -10.65 -15.45
CA PRO A 30 -6.73 -9.57 -15.89
C PRO A 30 -7.29 -8.15 -15.64
N LEU A 31 -8.61 -8.01 -15.50
CA LEU A 31 -9.27 -6.74 -15.22
C LEU A 31 -9.43 -6.46 -13.72
N GLY A 32 -9.18 -7.42 -12.84
CA GLY A 32 -9.42 -7.29 -11.40
C GLY A 32 -8.69 -6.10 -10.77
N ASN A 33 -7.42 -5.91 -11.11
CA ASN A 33 -6.60 -4.82 -10.59
C ASN A 33 -7.09 -3.42 -11.03
N ALA A 34 -7.85 -3.32 -12.13
CA ALA A 34 -8.36 -2.04 -12.61
C ALA A 34 -9.31 -1.40 -11.57
N PHE A 35 -10.11 -2.20 -10.89
CA PHE A 35 -11.02 -1.72 -9.84
C PHE A 35 -10.25 -1.14 -8.65
N PHE A 36 -9.16 -1.79 -8.25
CA PHE A 36 -8.29 -1.28 -7.18
C PHE A 36 -7.65 0.05 -7.57
N TYR A 37 -7.15 0.18 -8.81
CA TYR A 37 -6.56 1.43 -9.29
C TYR A 37 -7.59 2.56 -9.31
N MET A 38 -8.77 2.32 -9.89
CA MET A 38 -9.83 3.34 -9.98
C MET A 38 -10.28 3.82 -8.60
N ALA A 39 -10.40 2.92 -7.62
CA ALA A 39 -10.76 3.30 -6.26
C ALA A 39 -9.65 4.09 -5.54
N ARG A 40 -8.37 3.79 -5.81
CA ARG A 40 -7.23 4.41 -5.10
C ARG A 40 -6.80 5.75 -5.69
N LEU A 41 -6.93 5.91 -7.01
CA LEU A 41 -6.44 7.10 -7.74
C LEU A 41 -6.98 8.43 -7.18
N PRO A 42 -8.28 8.61 -6.89
CA PRO A 42 -8.80 9.86 -6.34
C PRO A 42 -8.14 10.25 -5.01
N GLY A 43 -7.90 9.28 -4.12
CA GLY A 43 -7.23 9.51 -2.84
C GLY A 43 -5.77 9.92 -3.01
N LEU A 44 -5.04 9.30 -3.96
CA LEU A 44 -3.67 9.71 -4.29
C LEU A 44 -3.63 11.14 -4.83
N ILE A 45 -4.55 11.50 -5.73
CA ILE A 45 -4.66 12.85 -6.28
C ILE A 45 -4.94 13.86 -5.15
N ALA A 46 -5.86 13.53 -4.23
CA ALA A 46 -6.18 14.38 -3.09
C ALA A 46 -4.95 14.60 -2.19
N ASN A 47 -4.20 13.54 -1.86
CA ASN A 47 -2.98 13.65 -1.07
C ASN A 47 -1.91 14.50 -1.77
N VAL A 48 -1.71 14.31 -3.08
CA VAL A 48 -0.77 15.13 -3.87
C VAL A 48 -1.20 16.60 -3.87
N TYR A 49 -2.49 16.87 -4.05
CA TYR A 49 -3.01 18.23 -4.04
C TYR A 49 -2.86 18.89 -2.66
N GLU A 50 -3.17 18.16 -1.60
CA GLU A 50 -3.00 18.63 -0.22
C GLU A 50 -1.53 18.95 0.08
N GLU A 51 -0.59 18.05 -0.25
CA GLU A 51 0.84 18.29 -0.02
C GLU A 51 1.33 19.53 -0.78
N ARG A 52 0.94 19.68 -2.05
CA ARG A 52 1.36 20.82 -2.89
C ARG A 52 0.80 22.16 -2.43
N THR A 53 -0.40 22.17 -1.86
CA THR A 53 -1.10 23.42 -1.50
C THR A 53 -0.87 23.84 -0.06
N ARG A 54 -0.59 22.90 0.84
CA ARG A 54 -0.47 23.17 2.29
C ARG A 54 0.96 23.10 2.82
N MET A 55 1.88 22.44 2.11
CA MET A 55 3.23 22.18 2.60
C MET A 55 4.29 22.91 1.78
N ARG A 56 5.45 23.14 2.40
CA ARG A 56 6.60 23.74 1.71
C ARG A 56 7.18 22.75 0.70
N PRO A 57 7.61 23.21 -0.49
CA PRO A 57 8.34 22.35 -1.42
C PRO A 57 9.56 21.70 -0.76
N MET A 58 9.81 20.43 -1.10
CA MET A 58 10.90 19.62 -0.52
C MET A 58 10.86 19.51 1.01
N ARG A 59 9.65 19.40 1.59
CA ARG A 59 9.49 19.13 3.01
C ARG A 59 10.15 17.80 3.37
N ARG A 60 10.92 17.79 4.46
CA ARG A 60 11.48 16.56 5.04
C ARG A 60 10.37 15.76 5.71
N ILE A 61 10.16 14.53 5.26
CA ILE A 61 9.20 13.59 5.84
C ILE A 61 10.03 12.49 6.53
N HIS A 62 9.87 12.35 7.85
CA HIS A 62 10.56 11.35 8.68
C HIS A 62 12.07 11.24 8.43
N PRO A 63 12.85 12.34 8.44
CA PRO A 63 14.25 12.35 8.05
C PRO A 63 15.20 11.67 9.05
N THR A 64 14.68 11.04 10.10
CA THR A 64 15.47 10.38 11.17
C THR A 64 14.96 8.99 11.48
N ASP A 65 13.88 8.53 10.82
CA ASP A 65 13.27 7.22 11.06
C ASP A 65 13.84 6.21 10.06
N PHE A 66 15.16 6.03 10.14
CA PHE A 66 15.90 5.05 9.36
C PHE A 66 17.10 4.57 10.18
N GLU A 67 17.49 3.31 9.96
CA GLU A 67 18.70 2.74 10.51
C GLU A 67 19.72 2.59 9.37
N TYR A 68 20.96 3.01 9.61
CA TYR A 68 22.04 2.83 8.65
C TYR A 68 22.70 1.47 8.88
N ASP A 69 22.63 0.59 7.88
CA ASP A 69 23.16 -0.77 7.90
C ASP A 69 24.51 -0.91 7.16
N GLY A 70 25.10 0.21 6.74
CA GLY A 70 26.36 0.23 6.00
C GLY A 70 27.61 0.17 6.89
N PRO A 71 28.81 0.16 6.28
CA PRO A 71 30.07 0.08 7.01
C PRO A 71 30.26 1.26 7.98
N ALA A 72 30.89 1.00 9.11
CA ALA A 72 31.30 2.07 10.04
C ALA A 72 32.19 3.08 9.31
N LEU A 73 32.06 4.36 9.67
CA LEU A 73 32.98 5.38 9.17
C LEU A 73 34.40 4.96 9.55
N GLU A 74 35.27 4.77 8.55
CA GLU A 74 36.70 4.64 8.81
C GLU A 74 37.18 5.95 9.45
N GLU A 75 37.73 5.86 10.67
CA GLU A 75 38.33 7.01 11.35
C GLU A 75 39.50 7.55 10.51
N ALA A 76 39.43 8.83 10.15
CA ALA A 76 40.45 9.56 9.41
C ALA A 76 41.62 9.99 10.30
#